data_AF-A0A1N6NT95-F1
#
_entry.id   AF-A0A1N6NT95-F1
#
_cell.length_a   1.000
_cell.length_b   1.000
_cell.length_c   1.000
_cell.angle_alpha   90.00
_cell.angle_beta   90.00
_cell.angle_gamma   90.00
#
_symmetry.space_group_name_H-M   'P 1'
#
loop_
_entity.id
_entity.type
_entity.pdbx_description
1 polymer ?
#
loop_
_entity_poly.entity_id
_entity_poly.type
_entity_poly.pdbx_seq_one_letter_code
_entity_poly.pdbx_strand_id
1 'polypeptide(L)'
;MSIQQILVVMLYTLKPYLWLLGVAILLLLVSFVLGRKKRGPQSAMIWPVSGALGFAAALAAPMLTGSQLAYVVTTTDWLALMAVGIGAALYAYLLLRPLWRKR
;
A
#
# COMPACT_ATOMS: atom_id res chain seq x y z
N MET A 1 -3.93 -20.85 20.14
CA MET A 1 -3.43 -19.47 20.30
C MET A 1 -4.59 -18.58 20.70
N SER A 2 -4.46 -17.76 21.74
CA SER A 2 -5.49 -16.77 22.08
C SER A 2 -5.40 -15.56 21.14
N ILE A 3 -6.49 -14.81 20.98
CA ILE A 3 -6.51 -13.57 20.17
C ILE A 3 -5.42 -12.59 20.65
N GLN A 4 -5.24 -12.49 21.98
CA GLN A 4 -4.18 -11.67 22.58
C GLN A 4 -2.79 -12.09 22.08
N GLN A 5 -2.50 -13.40 22.04
CA GLN A 5 -1.21 -13.90 21.55
C GLN A 5 -1.00 -13.57 20.06
N ILE A 6 -2.05 -13.66 19.24
CA ILE A 6 -1.98 -13.30 17.81
C ILE A 6 -1.64 -11.81 17.66
N LEU A 7 -2.33 -10.93 18.38
CA LEU A 7 -2.10 -9.48 18.32
C LEU A 7 -0.68 -9.10 18.80
N VAL A 8 -0.18 -9.77 19.84
CA VAL A 8 1.19 -9.56 20.32
C VAL A 8 2.20 -9.95 19.24
N VAL A 9 2.04 -11.11 18.61
CA VAL A 9 2.93 -11.53 17.51
C VAL A 9 2.87 -10.55 16.35
N MET A 10 1.67 -10.12 15.93
CA MET A 10 1.52 -9.11 14.88
C MET A 10 2.24 -7.80 15.22
N LEU A 11 2.12 -7.32 16.46
CA LEU A 11 2.77 -6.10 16.93
C LEU A 11 4.31 -6.21 16.86
N TYR A 12 4.86 -7.33 17.33
CA TYR A 12 6.30 -7.57 17.28
C TYR A 12 6.82 -7.70 15.85
N THR A 13 6.06 -8.34 14.96
CA THR A 13 6.39 -8.43 13.53
C THR A 13 6.33 -7.06 12.85
N LEU A 14 5.40 -6.19 13.25
CA LEU A 14 5.27 -4.84 12.69
C LEU A 14 6.38 -3.88 13.16
N LYS A 15 6.90 -4.08 14.37
CA LYS A 15 7.88 -3.21 15.03
C LYS A 15 9.06 -2.74 14.15
N PRO A 16 9.79 -3.61 13.42
CA PRO A 16 10.90 -3.18 12.56
C PRO A 16 10.47 -2.31 11.38
N TYR A 17 9.19 -2.32 11.01
CA TYR A 17 8.64 -1.60 9.86
C TYR A 17 7.85 -0.33 10.25
N LEU A 18 7.79 0.02 11.55
CA LEU A 18 7.04 1.20 12.01
C LEU A 18 7.56 2.51 11.37
N TRP A 19 8.85 2.60 11.08
CA TRP A 19 9.42 3.76 10.41
C TRP A 19 8.93 3.88 8.95
N LEU A 20 8.78 2.76 8.22
CA LEU A 20 8.20 2.75 6.87
C LEU A 20 6.75 3.23 6.89
N LEU A 21 5.99 2.81 7.90
CA LEU A 21 4.63 3.30 8.11
C LEU A 21 4.62 4.81 8.36
N GLY A 22 5.57 5.31 9.18
CA GLY A 22 5.76 6.74 9.40
C GLY A 22 6.07 7.50 8.11
N VAL A 23 6.96 6.98 7.25
CA VAL A 23 7.28 7.55 5.94
C VAL A 23 6.05 7.55 5.03
N ALA A 24 5.28 6.46 5.01
CA ALA A 24 4.05 6.37 4.20
C ALA A 24 3.01 7.42 4.62
N ILE A 25 2.80 7.58 5.93
CA ILE A 25 1.91 8.63 6.46
C ILE A 25 2.44 10.02 6.08
N LEU A 26 3.74 10.26 6.23
CA LEU A 26 4.35 11.55 5.90
C LEU A 26 4.16 11.90 4.41
N LEU A 27 4.34 10.94 3.50
CA LEU A 27 4.12 11.14 2.07
C LEU A 27 2.66 11.49 1.75
N LEU A 28 1.69 10.84 2.42
CA LEU A 28 0.28 11.21 2.30
C LEU A 28 0.01 12.64 2.77
N LEU A 29 0.59 13.04 3.92
CA LEU A 29 0.45 14.40 4.44
C LEU A 29 1.04 15.43 3.48
N VAL A 30 2.26 15.18 2.96
CA VAL A 30 2.91 16.05 1.98
C VAL A 30 2.06 16.18 0.72
N SER A 31 1.58 15.06 0.17
CA SER A 31 0.70 15.06 -0.98
C SER A 31 -0.56 15.89 -0.75
N PHE A 32 -1.21 15.70 0.40
CA PHE A 32 -2.40 16.45 0.78
C PHE A 32 -2.12 17.96 0.86
N VAL A 33 -1.03 18.37 1.53
CA VAL A 33 -0.66 19.79 1.67
C VAL A 33 -0.35 20.44 0.32
N LEU A 34 0.32 19.71 -0.59
CA LEU A 34 0.61 20.20 -1.95
C LEU A 34 -0.65 20.28 -2.83
N GLY A 35 -1.55 19.31 -2.69
CA GLY A 35 -2.78 19.21 -3.47
C GLY A 35 -3.93 20.08 -2.98
N ARG A 36 -3.90 20.60 -1.73
CA ARG A 36 -5.02 21.32 -1.10
C ARG A 36 -5.53 22.53 -1.89
N LYS A 37 -4.68 23.15 -2.72
CA LYS A 37 -5.04 24.31 -3.54
C LYS A 37 -5.65 23.94 -4.90
N LYS A 38 -5.58 22.67 -5.31
CA LYS A 38 -6.10 22.19 -6.60
C LYS A 38 -7.57 21.82 -6.47
N ARG A 39 -8.45 22.49 -7.22
CA ARG A 39 -9.90 22.29 -7.18
C ARG A 39 -10.50 21.73 -8.47
N GLY A 40 -9.71 21.59 -9.53
CA GLY A 40 -10.18 21.06 -10.80
C GLY A 40 -10.52 19.57 -10.78
N PRO A 41 -11.10 19.06 -11.89
CA PRO A 41 -11.53 17.68 -12.00
C PRO A 41 -10.36 16.70 -11.84
N GLN A 42 -10.66 15.53 -11.28
CA GLN A 42 -9.70 14.46 -11.08
C GLN A 42 -9.41 13.75 -12.41
N SER A 43 -8.13 13.50 -12.71
CA SER A 43 -7.75 12.74 -13.90
C SER A 43 -8.25 11.29 -13.81
N ALA A 44 -8.93 10.81 -14.86
CA ALA A 44 -9.37 9.41 -14.95
C ALA A 44 -8.20 8.41 -14.95
N MET A 45 -7.00 8.85 -15.38
CA MET A 45 -5.79 8.00 -15.39
C MET A 45 -5.33 7.57 -14.00
N ILE A 46 -5.83 8.19 -12.93
CA ILE A 46 -5.42 7.82 -11.58
C ILE A 46 -5.79 6.38 -11.22
N TRP A 47 -6.94 5.89 -11.69
CA TRP A 47 -7.42 4.54 -11.43
C TRP A 47 -6.51 3.47 -12.05
N PRO A 48 -6.25 3.48 -13.37
CA PRO A 48 -5.36 2.49 -13.98
C PRO A 48 -3.92 2.60 -13.47
N VAL A 49 -3.41 3.81 -13.20
CA VAL A 49 -2.06 3.98 -12.65
C VAL A 49 -1.95 3.42 -11.24
N SER A 50 -2.94 3.68 -10.37
CA SER A 50 -2.95 3.15 -9.01
C SER A 50 -3.10 1.63 -9.01
N GLY A 51 -3.95 1.08 -9.90
CA GLY A 51 -4.09 -0.35 -10.10
C GLY A 51 -2.79 -1.02 -10.57
N ALA A 52 -2.10 -0.41 -11.54
CA ALA A 52 -0.82 -0.90 -12.02
C ALA A 52 0.26 -0.89 -10.93
N LEU A 53 0.32 0.17 -10.12
CA LEU A 53 1.22 0.25 -8.97
C LEU A 53 0.90 -0.81 -7.92
N GLY A 54 -0.38 -1.06 -7.63
CA GLY A 54 -0.79 -2.13 -6.73
C GLY A 54 -0.40 -3.51 -7.25
N PHE A 55 -0.63 -3.79 -8.52
CA PHE A 55 -0.23 -5.05 -9.14
C PHE A 55 1.29 -5.24 -9.13
N ALA A 56 2.05 -4.20 -9.48
CA ALA A 56 3.51 -4.23 -9.40
C ALA A 56 4.00 -4.47 -7.96
N ALA A 57 3.38 -3.84 -6.97
CA ALA A 57 3.70 -4.05 -5.56
C ALA A 57 3.42 -5.49 -5.10
N ALA A 58 2.29 -6.07 -5.53
CA ALA A 58 1.98 -7.47 -5.25
C ALA A 58 3.04 -8.43 -5.80
N LEU A 59 3.50 -8.22 -7.03
CA LEU A 59 4.55 -9.04 -7.63
C LEU A 59 5.93 -8.83 -6.99
N ALA A 60 6.23 -7.61 -6.52
CA ALA A 60 7.49 -7.30 -5.85
C ALA A 60 7.54 -7.75 -4.38
N ALA A 61 6.38 -7.92 -3.74
CA ALA A 61 6.30 -8.21 -2.30
C ALA A 61 7.06 -9.47 -1.87
N PRO A 62 6.99 -10.62 -2.59
CA PRO A 62 7.78 -11.79 -2.24
C PRO A 62 9.29 -11.51 -2.25
N MET A 63 9.79 -10.76 -3.25
CA MET A 63 11.21 -10.41 -3.33
C MET A 63 11.66 -9.55 -2.15
N LEU A 64 10.82 -8.60 -1.71
CA LEU A 64 11.11 -7.71 -0.60
C LEU A 64 11.10 -8.41 0.77
N THR A 65 10.35 -9.52 0.89
CA THR A 65 10.29 -10.32 2.12
C THR A 65 11.25 -11.51 2.11
N GLY A 66 12.10 -11.63 1.09
CA GLY A 66 13.04 -12.75 0.94
C GLY A 66 12.35 -14.06 0.55
N SER A 67 11.12 -13.99 0.05
CA SER A 67 10.34 -15.12 -0.46
C SER A 67 10.38 -15.19 -2.00
N GLN A 68 9.85 -16.27 -2.55
CA GLN A 68 9.69 -16.46 -4.00
C GLN A 68 8.22 -16.58 -4.34
N LEU A 69 7.82 -16.05 -5.50
CA LEU A 69 6.46 -16.21 -6.03
C LEU A 69 6.07 -17.70 -6.16
N ALA A 70 7.04 -18.57 -6.41
CA ALA A 70 6.84 -20.02 -6.47
C ALA A 70 6.37 -20.63 -5.14
N TYR A 71 6.55 -19.93 -4.01
CA TYR A 71 6.09 -20.38 -2.68
C TYR A 71 4.68 -19.91 -2.33
N VAL A 72 4.00 -19.18 -3.23
CA VAL A 72 2.58 -18.82 -3.08
C VAL A 72 1.72 -20.03 -3.46
N VAL A 73 1.56 -20.95 -2.51
CA VAL A 73 0.88 -22.24 -2.75
C VAL A 73 -0.49 -22.27 -2.08
N THR A 74 -0.63 -21.65 -0.91
CA THR A 74 -1.85 -21.74 -0.12
C THR A 74 -2.84 -20.62 -0.44
N THR A 75 -4.11 -20.83 -0.13
CA THR A 75 -5.14 -19.79 -0.26
C THR A 75 -4.80 -18.55 0.59
N THR A 76 -4.19 -18.76 1.76
CA THR A 76 -3.74 -17.66 2.63
C THR A 76 -2.63 -16.83 2.02
N ASP A 77 -1.71 -17.44 1.25
CA ASP A 77 -0.64 -16.71 0.55
C ASP A 77 -1.22 -15.83 -0.55
N TRP A 78 -2.20 -16.35 -1.30
CA TRP A 78 -2.93 -15.59 -2.31
C TRP A 78 -3.71 -14.43 -1.71
N LEU A 79 -4.40 -14.66 -0.58
CA LEU A 79 -5.10 -13.60 0.14
C LEU A 79 -4.13 -12.51 0.63
N ALA A 80 -2.95 -12.89 1.13
CA ALA A 80 -1.92 -11.95 1.54
C ALA A 80 -1.40 -11.13 0.34
N LEU A 81 -1.13 -11.78 -0.80
CA LEU A 81 -0.67 -11.12 -2.02
C LEU A 81 -1.71 -10.11 -2.55
N MET A 82 -3.00 -10.51 -2.55
CA MET A 82 -4.10 -9.63 -2.93
C MET A 82 -4.25 -8.47 -1.96
N ALA A 83 -4.12 -8.70 -0.65
CA ALA A 83 -4.16 -7.64 0.35
C ALA A 83 -3.04 -6.61 0.14
N VAL A 84 -1.82 -7.07 -0.20
CA VAL A 84 -0.71 -6.17 -0.57
C VAL A 84 -1.05 -5.36 -1.82
N GLY A 85 -1.54 -6.01 -2.88
CA GLY A 85 -1.86 -5.33 -4.13
C GLY A 85 -2.99 -4.29 -3.98
N ILE A 86 -4.08 -4.66 -3.31
CA ILE A 86 -5.21 -3.75 -3.05
C ILE A 86 -4.77 -2.62 -2.13
N GLY A 87 -4.05 -2.92 -1.05
CA GLY A 87 -3.54 -1.92 -0.11
C GLY A 87 -2.62 -0.90 -0.81
N ALA A 88 -1.69 -1.38 -1.64
CA ALA A 88 -0.79 -0.53 -2.41
C ALA A 88 -1.54 0.30 -3.47
N ALA A 89 -2.53 -0.26 -4.15
CA ALA A 89 -3.36 0.49 -5.10
C ALA A 89 -4.15 1.61 -4.41
N LEU A 90 -4.80 1.31 -3.29
CA LEU A 90 -5.54 2.32 -2.52
C LEU A 90 -4.62 3.40 -1.97
N TYR A 91 -3.46 3.01 -1.44
CA TYR A 91 -2.46 3.94 -0.97
C TYR A 91 -1.95 4.86 -2.09
N ALA A 92 -1.60 4.30 -3.25
CA ALA A 92 -1.17 5.06 -4.42
C ALA A 92 -2.27 6.01 -4.91
N TYR A 93 -3.52 5.57 -4.92
CA TYR A 93 -4.67 6.41 -5.26
C TYR A 93 -4.79 7.60 -4.30
N LEU A 94 -4.74 7.36 -2.99
CA LEU A 94 -4.81 8.42 -1.97
C LEU A 94 -3.63 9.38 -2.09
N LEU A 95 -2.44 8.87 -2.40
CA LEU A 95 -1.24 9.66 -2.57
C LEU A 95 -1.27 10.51 -3.84
N LEU A 96 -1.78 10.00 -4.96
CA LEU A 96 -1.79 10.72 -6.24
C LEU A 96 -2.99 11.65 -6.39
N ARG A 97 -4.12 11.35 -5.72
CA ARG A 97 -5.40 12.07 -5.88
C ARG A 97 -5.31 13.57 -5.64
N PRO A 98 -4.64 14.09 -4.59
CA PRO A 98 -4.51 15.52 -4.37
C PRO A 98 -3.65 16.18 -5.45
N LEU A 99 -2.65 15.46 -5.96
CA LEU A 99 -1.63 15.96 -6.87
C LEU A 99 -2.10 16.00 -8.32
N TRP A 100 -2.93 15.06 -8.75
CA TRP A 100 -3.37 14.88 -10.13
C TRP A 100 -4.70 15.56 -10.46
N ARG A 101 -5.21 16.42 -9.55
CA ARG A 101 -6.30 17.35 -9.87
C ARG A 101 -5.78 18.44 -10.81
N LYS A 102 -6.59 18.82 -11.80
CA LYS A 102 -6.29 20.00 -12.63
C LYS A 102 -6.31 21.26 -11.75
N ARG A 103 -5.47 22.25 -12.06
CA ARG A 103 -5.45 23.53 -11.33
C ARG A 103 -6.76 24.27 -11.55
#